data_AF-A0A6P1AES1-F1
#
_entry.id   AF-A0A6P1AES1-F1
#
_cell.length_a   1.000
_cell.length_b   1.000
_cell.length_c   1.000
_cell.angle_alpha   90.00
_cell.angle_beta   90.00
_cell.angle_gamma   90.00
#
_symmetry.space_group_name_H-M   'P 1'
#
loop_
_entity.id
_entity.type
_entity.pdbx_description
1 polymer ?
#
loop_
_entity_poly.entity_id
_entity_poly.type
_entity_poly.pdbx_seq_one_letter_code
_entity_poly.pdbx_strand_id
1 'polypeptide(L)' 'MIYIQGESDWLCSWFGQEVVEQALAQKDNLRHWIWQHPQEIALGMRGLQQLSHQPIKASDYLSNLEPKLRHSLIIALLAS' A
#
# COMPACT_ATOMS: atom_id res chain seq x y z
N MET A 1 -8.37 13.36 17.43
CA MET A 1 -7.83 12.76 16.20
C MET A 1 -6.57 12.01 16.59
N ILE A 2 -6.62 10.67 16.54
CA ILE A 2 -5.51 9.83 16.98
C ILE A 2 -4.41 9.90 15.90
N TYR A 3 -3.22 10.28 16.35
CA TYR A 3 -2.01 10.44 15.54
C TYR A 3 -1.59 9.12 14.89
N ILE A 4 -1.61 9.07 13.55
CA ILE A 4 -0.85 8.10 12.74
C ILE A 4 0.04 8.90 11.76
N GLN A 5 0.62 10.02 12.22
CA GLN A 5 1.39 10.93 11.34
C GLN A 5 2.70 10.29 10.86
N GLY A 6 3.49 9.64 11.73
CA GLY A 6 4.81 9.14 11.34
C GLY A 6 4.83 7.98 10.32
N GLU A 7 3.88 7.05 10.39
CA GLU A 7 3.83 5.88 9.50
C GLU A 7 3.12 6.19 8.17
N SER A 8 2.25 7.20 8.16
CA SER A 8 1.55 7.61 6.95
C SER A 8 2.42 8.51 6.07
N ASP A 9 3.37 9.28 6.62
CA ASP A 9 4.20 10.25 5.88
C ASP A 9 5.05 9.60 4.76
N TRP A 10 5.69 8.46 5.04
CA TRP A 10 6.51 7.78 4.04
C TRP A 10 5.65 7.04 3.00
N LEU A 11 4.47 6.55 3.39
CA LEU A 11 3.49 5.98 2.46
C LEU A 11 2.89 7.05 1.56
N CYS A 12 2.54 8.22 2.11
CA CYS A 12 2.08 9.37 1.35
C CYS A 12 3.16 9.83 0.34
N SER A 13 4.43 9.70 0.68
CA SER A 13 5.55 9.99 -0.24
C SER A 13 5.67 8.99 -1.40
N TRP A 14 5.24 7.74 -1.23
CA TRP A 14 5.33 6.69 -2.25
C TRP A 14 4.04 6.48 -3.06
N PHE A 15 2.89 6.60 -2.40
CA PHE A 15 1.56 6.30 -2.96
C PHE A 15 0.72 7.56 -3.23
N GLY A 16 1.07 8.69 -2.63
CA GLY A 16 0.26 9.90 -2.65
C GLY A 16 -0.77 9.92 -1.50
N GLN A 17 -0.96 11.10 -0.91
CA GLN A 17 -1.83 11.28 0.25
C GLN A 17 -3.27 10.80 -0.02
N GLU A 18 -3.84 11.17 -1.16
CA GLU A 18 -5.22 10.81 -1.51
C GLU A 18 -5.45 9.29 -1.55
N VAL A 19 -4.49 8.54 -2.09
CA VAL A 19 -4.54 7.08 -2.22
C VAL A 19 -4.43 6.42 -0.84
N VAL A 20 -3.57 6.95 0.02
CA VAL A 20 -3.41 6.46 1.41
C VAL A 20 -4.67 6.73 2.22
N GLU A 21 -5.26 7.92 2.12
CA GLU A 21 -6.52 8.26 2.79
C GLU A 21 -7.67 7.38 2.32
N GLN A 22 -7.79 7.13 1.01
CA GLN A 22 -8.80 6.21 0.46
C GLN A 22 -8.61 4.76 0.96
N ALA A 23 -7.36 4.29 1.07
CA ALA A 23 -7.06 2.98 1.62
C ALA A 23 -7.44 2.89 3.11
N LEU A 24 -7.09 3.90 3.90
CA LEU A 24 -7.43 3.97 5.32
C LEU A 24 -8.94 4.03 5.56
N ALA A 25 -9.68 4.77 4.74
CA ALA A 25 -11.14 4.84 4.80
C ALA A 25 -11.81 3.48 4.55
N GLN A 26 -11.15 2.58 3.82
CA GLN A 26 -11.65 1.24 3.47
C GLN A 26 -10.89 0.12 4.19
N LYS A 27 -10.19 0.43 5.29
CA LYS A 27 -9.27 -0.48 5.98
C LYS A 27 -9.85 -1.87 6.28
N ASP A 28 -11.07 -1.95 6.81
CA ASP A 28 -11.69 -3.25 7.16
C ASP A 28 -12.02 -4.10 5.93
N ASN A 29 -12.49 -3.46 4.86
CA ASN A 29 -12.78 -4.14 3.59
C ASN A 29 -11.50 -4.66 2.93
N LEU A 30 -10.45 -3.82 2.90
CA LEU A 30 -9.15 -4.19 2.36
C LEU A 30 -8.49 -5.28 3.20
N ARG A 31 -8.62 -5.25 4.54
CA ARG A 31 -8.17 -6.35 5.40
C ARG A 31 -8.83 -7.66 5.02
N HIS A 32 -10.16 -7.67 4.89
CA HIS A 32 -10.86 -8.89 4.49
C HIS A 32 -10.38 -9.41 3.13
N TRP A 33 -10.13 -8.50 2.17
CA TRP A 33 -9.59 -8.85 0.87
C TRP A 33 -8.15 -9.38 0.93
N ILE A 34 -7.26 -8.77 1.72
CA ILE A 34 -5.88 -9.24 1.95
C ILE A 34 -5.88 -10.70 2.43
N TRP A 35 -6.79 -11.04 3.34
CA TRP A 35 -6.96 -12.41 3.84
C TRP A 35 -7.42 -13.39 2.76
N GLN A 36 -8.24 -12.93 1.80
CA GLN A 36 -8.70 -13.74 0.67
C GLN A 36 -7.65 -13.88 -0.43
N HIS A 37 -6.76 -12.90 -0.57
CA HIS A 37 -5.78 -12.78 -1.66
C HIS A 37 -4.33 -12.65 -1.18
N PRO A 38 -3.84 -13.53 -0.27
CA PRO A 38 -2.52 -13.36 0.34
C PRO A 38 -1.37 -13.49 -0.67
N GLN A 39 -1.57 -14.26 -1.74
CA GLN A 39 -0.57 -14.46 -2.80
C GLN A 39 -0.33 -13.19 -3.62
N GLU A 40 -1.40 -12.47 -3.97
CA GLU A 40 -1.32 -11.21 -4.71
C GLU A 40 -0.62 -10.14 -3.88
N ILE A 41 -0.94 -10.08 -2.58
CA ILE A 41 -0.26 -9.19 -1.64
C ILE A 41 1.22 -9.54 -1.53
N ALA A 42 1.57 -10.82 -1.37
CA ALA A 42 2.96 -11.24 -1.29
C ALA A 42 3.77 -10.91 -2.55
N LEU A 43 3.17 -11.09 -3.75
CA LEU A 43 3.78 -10.70 -5.01
C LEU A 43 3.97 -9.17 -5.10
N GLY A 44 2.94 -8.41 -4.72
CA GLY A 44 2.98 -6.96 -4.64
C GLY A 44 4.08 -6.43 -3.74
N MET A 45 4.16 -6.98 -2.52
CA MET A 45 5.18 -6.65 -1.52
C MET A 45 6.58 -7.00 -2.00
N ARG A 46 6.75 -8.17 -2.64
CA ARG A 46 8.06 -8.58 -3.18
C ARG A 46 8.52 -7.66 -4.30
N GLY A 47 7.61 -7.27 -5.21
CA GLY A 47 7.91 -6.29 -6.26
C GLY A 47 8.35 -4.96 -5.67
N LEU A 48 7.62 -4.49 -4.65
CA LEU A 48 7.96 -3.27 -3.93
C LEU A 48 9.34 -3.33 -3.25
N GLN A 49 9.64 -4.43 -2.56
CA GLN A 49 10.93 -4.65 -1.89
C GLN A 49 12.09 -4.68 -2.89
N GLN A 50 11.92 -5.33 -4.05
CA GLN A 50 12.93 -5.36 -5.11
C GLN A 50 13.18 -3.96 -5.70
N LEU A 51 12.16 -3.12 -5.72
CA LEU A 51 12.21 -1.76 -6.25
C LEU A 51 12.49 -0.70 -5.17
N SER A 52 12.74 -1.10 -3.92
CA SER A 52 12.95 -0.18 -2.80
C SER A 52 14.12 0.79 -3.00
N HIS A 53 15.16 0.36 -3.71
CA HIS A 53 16.31 1.18 -4.09
C HIS A 53 16.08 2.06 -5.32
N GLN A 54 14.92 1.94 -5.98
CA GLN A 54 14.58 2.62 -7.23
C GLN A 54 13.20 3.30 -7.10
N PRO A 55 13.11 4.44 -6.38
CA PRO A 55 11.82 5.06 -6.02
C PRO A 55 10.94 5.40 -7.23
N ILE A 56 11.55 5.81 -8.35
CA ILE A 56 10.82 6.10 -9.61
C ILE A 56 10.16 4.82 -10.15
N LYS A 57 10.88 3.70 -10.16
CA LYS A 57 10.32 2.42 -10.64
C LYS A 57 9.32 1.82 -9.65
N ALA A 58 9.52 2.01 -8.35
CA ALA A 58 8.55 1.60 -7.34
C ALA A 58 7.23 2.37 -7.52
N SER A 59 7.29 3.68 -7.76
CA SER A 59 6.11 4.50 -8.03
C SER A 59 5.40 4.10 -9.33
N ASP A 60 6.15 3.82 -10.40
CA ASP A 60 5.59 3.34 -11.68
C ASP A 60 4.95 1.96 -11.53
N TYR A 61 5.62 1.05 -10.83
CA TYR A 61 5.10 -0.27 -10.49
C TYR A 61 3.77 -0.17 -9.74
N LEU A 62 3.73 0.63 -8.66
CA LEU A 62 2.53 0.89 -7.89
C LEU A 62 1.41 1.46 -8.76
N SER A 63 1.74 2.40 -9.65
CA SER A 63 0.79 3.05 -10.56
C SER A 63 0.19 2.10 -11.59
N ASN A 64 0.90 1.02 -11.94
CA ASN A 64 0.44 -0.03 -12.85
C ASN A 64 -0.36 -1.15 -12.14
N LEU A 65 -0.29 -1.24 -10.80
CA LEU A 65 -1.11 -2.20 -10.04
C LEU A 65 -2.58 -1.80 -10.03
N GLU A 66 -3.46 -2.80 -9.98
CA GLU A 66 -4.88 -2.58 -9.77
C GLU A 66 -5.12 -1.72 -8.52
N PRO A 67 -6.06 -0.76 -8.56
CA PRO A 67 -6.32 0.14 -7.44
C PRO A 67 -6.60 -0.61 -6.14
N LYS A 68 -7.34 -1.72 -6.21
CA LYS A 68 -7.67 -2.55 -5.04
C LYS A 68 -6.43 -3.21 -4.42
N LEU A 69 -5.53 -3.74 -5.25
CA LEU A 69 -4.27 -4.32 -4.81
C LEU A 69 -3.34 -3.25 -4.23
N ARG A 70 -3.24 -2.08 -4.87
CA ARG A 70 -2.47 -0.93 -4.39
C ARG A 70 -2.91 -0.48 -3.00
N HIS A 71 -4.21 -0.25 -2.80
CA HIS A 71 -4.75 0.12 -1.49
C HIS A 71 -4.53 -0.98 -0.44
N SER A 72 -4.66 -2.24 -0.84
CA SER A 72 -4.42 -3.37 0.05
C SER A 72 -2.95 -3.50 0.45
N LEU A 73 -2.00 -3.15 -0.43
CA LEU A 73 -0.59 -3.09 -0.10
C LEU A 73 -0.29 -2.00 0.96
N ILE A 74 -0.94 -0.83 0.87
CA ILE A 74 -0.82 0.22 1.89
C ILE A 74 -1.26 -0.31 3.25
N ILE A 75 -2.43 -0.98 3.30
CA ILE A 75 -2.94 -1.57 4.55
C ILE A 75 -2.05 -2.72 5.06
N ALA A 76 -1.47 -3.52 4.16
CA ALA A 76 -0.54 -4.57 4.52
C ALA A 76 0.78 -4.01 5.08
N LEU A 77 1.30 -2.92 4.50
CA LEU A 77 2.50 -2.23 4.98
C LEU A 77 2.28 -1.58 6.35
N LEU A 78 1.09 -1.03 6.60
CA LEU A 78 0.69 -0.46 7.90
C LEU A 78 0.38 -1.51 8.98
N ALA A 79 0.22 -2.78 8.62
CA ALA A 79 -0.08 -3.85 9.55
C ALA A 79 1.16 -4.67 9.94
N SER A 80 2.30 -4.42 9.30
CA SER A 80 3.58 -5.10 9.52
C SER A 80 4.46 -4.34 10.48
#